data_AF-A0A2V8TKR5-F1
#
_entry.id   AF-A0A2V8TKR5-F1
#
_cell.length_a   1.000
_cell.length_b   1.000
_cell.length_c   1.000
_cell.angle_alpha   90.00
_cell.angle_beta   90.00
_cell.angle_gamma   90.00
#
_symmetry.space_group_name_H-M   'P 1'
#
loop_
_entity.id
_entity.type
_entity.pdbx_description
1 polymer ?
#
loop_
_entity_poly.entity_id
_entity_poly.type
_entity_poly.pdbx_seq_one_letter_code
_entity_poly.pdbx_strand_id
1 'polypeptide(L)'
;QLDGPEALTLIEANKKDEAHRLHVEGEIWVRRNDLVPLRITLAASNLEGTTAIREEANVNYTLSPYGALLPALTEHRELRAGNVTAENKFTYANFHKFGASSDIKFEVEK
;
A
#
# COMPACT_ATOMS: atom_id res chain seq x y z
N GLN A 1 -11.92 11.85 -2.13
CA GLN A 1 -10.83 12.63 -2.77
C GLN A 1 -11.31 12.97 -4.17
N LEU A 2 -11.24 14.22 -4.60
CA LEU A 2 -11.54 14.61 -5.99
C LEU A 2 -10.33 14.25 -6.84
N ASP A 3 -10.55 13.52 -7.93
CA ASP A 3 -9.52 13.10 -8.89
C ASP A 3 -8.65 14.28 -9.33
N GLY A 4 -7.33 14.16 -9.11
CA GLY A 4 -6.33 14.99 -9.74
C GLY A 4 -5.74 14.25 -10.95
N PRO A 5 -5.42 14.92 -12.07
CA PRO A 5 -5.07 14.22 -13.32
C PRO A 5 -3.73 13.45 -13.31
N GLU A 6 -2.99 13.40 -12.20
CA GLU A 6 -1.56 13.10 -12.22
C GLU A 6 -1.04 12.42 -10.92
N ALA A 7 -1.67 11.35 -10.45
CA ALA A 7 -1.37 10.82 -9.11
C ALA A 7 -0.16 9.87 -9.03
N LEU A 8 0.20 9.13 -10.09
CA LEU A 8 1.29 8.14 -10.04
C LEU A 8 2.00 7.95 -11.38
N THR A 9 3.34 7.98 -11.35
CA THR A 9 4.19 7.61 -12.49
C THR A 9 4.74 6.20 -12.26
N LEU A 10 4.47 5.30 -13.20
CA LEU A 10 5.08 3.98 -13.28
C LEU A 10 6.28 4.04 -14.20
N ILE A 11 7.45 3.56 -13.75
CA ILE A 11 8.65 3.42 -14.57
C ILE A 11 8.89 1.93 -14.80
N GLU A 12 8.83 1.49 -16.05
CA GLU A 12 8.98 0.08 -16.41
C GLU A 12 10.45 -0.23 -16.74
N ALA A 13 11.19 -0.72 -15.74
CA ALA A 13 12.60 -1.10 -15.89
C ALA A 13 12.84 -2.11 -17.04
N ASN A 14 11.89 -3.02 -17.27
CA ASN A 14 12.00 -4.03 -18.33
C ASN A 14 11.65 -3.50 -19.74
N LYS A 15 11.13 -2.26 -19.85
CA LYS A 15 10.80 -1.60 -21.12
C LYS A 15 11.60 -0.31 -21.32
N LYS A 16 12.92 -0.38 -21.08
CA LYS A 16 13.85 0.76 -21.27
C LYS A 16 13.47 2.00 -20.45
N ASP A 17 13.00 1.78 -19.22
CA ASP A 17 12.55 2.84 -18.31
C ASP A 17 11.41 3.71 -18.88
N GLU A 18 10.52 3.10 -19.67
CA GLU A 18 9.33 3.78 -20.18
C GLU A 18 8.46 4.25 -18.99
N ALA A 19 8.09 5.53 -19.01
CA ALA A 19 7.32 6.17 -17.96
C ALA A 19 5.85 6.29 -18.38
N HIS A 20 4.97 5.65 -17.61
CA HIS A 20 3.52 5.72 -17.80
C HIS A 20 2.87 6.52 -16.68
N ARG A 21 1.97 7.42 -17.04
CA ARG A 21 1.11 8.11 -16.07
C ARG A 21 -0.13 7.28 -15.85
N LEU A 22 -0.37 6.90 -14.60
CA LEU A 22 -1.52 6.11 -14.20
C LEU A 22 -2.64 7.04 -13.75
N HIS A 23 -3.87 6.75 -14.20
CA HIS A 23 -5.05 7.30 -13.56
C HIS A 23 -5.29 6.52 -12.27
N VAL A 24 -5.29 7.21 -11.13
CA VAL A 24 -5.44 6.60 -9.81
C VAL A 24 -6.56 7.30 -9.06
N GLU A 25 -7.50 6.51 -8.58
CA GLU A 25 -8.63 6.93 -7.75
C GLU A 25 -8.62 6.13 -6.44
N GLY A 26 -9.27 6.63 -5.40
CA GLY A 26 -9.30 5.93 -4.12
C GLY A 26 -9.83 6.74 -2.95
N GLU A 27 -9.93 6.05 -1.82
CA GLU A 27 -10.44 6.61 -0.56
C GLU A 27 -9.56 6.19 0.61
N ILE A 28 -9.43 7.11 1.57
CA ILE A 28 -8.81 6.85 2.87
C ILE A 28 -9.90 7.06 3.92
N TRP A 29 -10.30 5.98 4.58
CA TRP A 29 -11.21 6.04 5.71
C TRP A 29 -10.40 6.24 6.97
N VAL A 30 -10.79 7.24 7.75
CA VAL A 30 -10.10 7.60 9.00
C VAL A 30 -11.06 7.57 10.18
N ARG A 31 -10.54 7.27 11.36
CA ARG A 31 -11.28 7.40 12.61
C ARG A 31 -11.56 8.88 12.88
N ARG A 32 -12.82 9.20 13.21
CA ARG A 32 -13.25 10.59 13.43
C ARG A 32 -12.43 11.36 14.47
N ASN A 33 -12.05 10.69 15.56
CA ASN A 33 -11.52 11.38 16.75
C ASN A 33 -10.05 11.78 16.63
N ASP A 34 -9.26 11.08 15.81
CA ASP A 34 -7.81 11.26 15.73
C ASP A 34 -7.22 11.01 14.33
N LEU A 35 -8.10 10.86 13.33
CA LEU A 35 -7.76 10.73 11.92
C LEU A 35 -6.85 9.54 11.59
N VAL A 36 -6.77 8.54 12.48
CA VAL A 36 -6.01 7.31 12.22
C VAL A 36 -6.68 6.50 11.10
N PRO A 37 -5.93 6.06 10.06
CA PRO A 37 -6.47 5.25 8.98
C PRO A 37 -7.10 3.94 9.47
N LEU A 38 -8.28 3.64 8.94
CA LEU A 38 -9.02 2.39 9.13
C LEU A 38 -8.95 1.52 7.87
N ARG A 39 -9.00 2.16 6.71
CA ARG A 39 -8.94 1.51 5.40
C ARG A 39 -8.36 2.45 4.38
N ILE A 40 -7.68 1.90 3.39
CA ILE A 40 -7.32 2.56 2.14
C ILE A 40 -7.81 1.69 0.99
N THR A 41 -8.47 2.29 0.01
CA THR A 41 -8.76 1.68 -1.28
C THR A 41 -8.11 2.50 -2.36
N LEU A 42 -7.65 1.79 -3.38
CA LEU A 42 -7.02 2.39 -4.54
C LEU A 42 -7.42 1.59 -5.76
N ALA A 43 -7.69 2.29 -6.85
CA ALA A 43 -7.74 1.68 -8.16
C ALA A 43 -6.84 2.46 -9.11
N ALA A 44 -5.99 1.74 -9.84
CA ALA A 44 -5.12 2.30 -10.86
C ALA A 44 -5.51 1.70 -12.21
N SER A 45 -5.67 2.54 -13.23
CA SER A 45 -6.01 2.08 -14.58
C SER A 45 -4.94 2.51 -15.58
N ASN A 46 -4.60 1.60 -16.50
CA ASN A 46 -3.65 1.84 -17.59
C ASN A 46 -4.05 1.06 -18.86
N LEU A 47 -3.36 1.33 -19.96
CA LEU A 47 -3.39 0.53 -21.18
C LEU A 47 -2.05 -0.18 -21.37
N GLU A 48 -2.09 -1.49 -21.63
CA GLU A 48 -0.96 -2.25 -22.15
C GLU A 48 -1.26 -2.64 -23.60
N GLY A 49 -0.68 -1.91 -24.54
CA GLY A 49 -1.07 -1.96 -25.95
C GLY A 49 -2.53 -1.51 -26.11
N THR A 50 -3.41 -2.42 -26.54
CA THR A 50 -4.86 -2.19 -26.65
C THR A 50 -5.66 -2.76 -25.49
N THR A 51 -5.01 -3.42 -24.53
CA THR A 51 -5.70 -4.07 -23.40
C THR A 51 -5.78 -3.12 -22.23
N ALA A 52 -7.00 -2.87 -21.73
CA ALA A 52 -7.19 -2.14 -20.48
C ALA A 52 -6.79 -3.00 -19.29
N ILE A 53 -5.93 -2.44 -18.44
CA ILE A 53 -5.52 -3.03 -17.16
C ILE A 53 -6.06 -2.15 -16.05
N ARG A 54 -6.64 -2.79 -15.04
CA ARG A 54 -7.07 -2.13 -13.81
C ARG A 54 -6.59 -2.94 -12.61
N GLU A 55 -5.83 -2.29 -11.75
CA GLU A 55 -5.44 -2.82 -10.45
C GLU A 55 -6.35 -2.23 -9.39
N GLU A 56 -6.87 -3.08 -8.52
CA GLU A 56 -7.70 -2.71 -7.37
C GLU A 56 -7.03 -3.21 -6.10
N ALA A 57 -6.87 -2.32 -5.11
CA ALA A 57 -6.28 -2.65 -3.82
C ALA A 57 -7.17 -2.17 -2.68
N ASN A 58 -7.32 -2.99 -1.64
CA ASN A 58 -7.96 -2.66 -0.38
C ASN A 58 -7.04 -3.08 0.77
N VAL A 59 -6.69 -2.13 1.63
CA VAL A 59 -5.89 -2.37 2.83
C VAL A 59 -6.69 -1.95 4.04
N ASN A 60 -7.00 -2.90 4.92
CA ASN A 60 -7.61 -2.64 6.21
C ASN A 60 -6.52 -2.55 7.27
N TYR A 61 -6.64 -1.55 8.14
CA TYR A 61 -5.67 -1.29 9.19
C TYR A 61 -6.25 -1.61 10.57
N THR A 62 -5.38 -2.02 11.48
CA THR A 62 -5.69 -2.20 12.89
C THR A 62 -4.57 -1.63 13.75
N LEU A 63 -4.93 -1.18 14.95
CA LEU A 63 -3.95 -0.70 15.92
C LEU A 63 -3.39 -1.91 16.69
N SER A 64 -2.08 -2.06 16.70
CA SER A 64 -1.41 -3.07 17.53
C SER A 64 -1.50 -2.72 19.02
N PRO A 65 -1.29 -3.70 19.92
CA PRO A 65 -1.17 -3.45 21.36
C PRO A 65 -0.06 -2.46 21.74
N TYR A 66 0.91 -2.24 20.85
CA TYR A 66 2.03 -1.31 21.05
C TYR A 66 1.75 0.11 20.50
N GLY A 67 0.53 0.38 20.04
CA GLY A 67 0.13 1.68 19.48
C GLY A 67 0.60 1.94 18.04
N ALA A 68 1.21 0.96 17.37
CA ALA A 68 1.54 1.06 15.95
C ALA A 68 0.33 0.67 15.09
N LEU A 69 0.04 1.46 14.05
CA LEU A 69 -0.97 1.14 13.05
C LEU A 69 -0.39 0.16 12.02
N LEU A 70 -1.07 -0.95 11.79
CA LEU A 70 -0.58 -2.04 10.94
C LEU A 70 -1.65 -2.47 9.93
N PRO A 71 -1.26 -2.91 8.72
CA PRO A 71 -2.15 -3.66 7.86
C PRO A 71 -2.61 -4.93 8.58
N ALA A 72 -3.92 -5.20 8.53
CA ALA A 72 -4.53 -6.43 9.02
C ALA A 72 -4.93 -7.35 7.86
N LEU A 73 -5.43 -6.75 6.78
CA LEU A 73 -5.87 -7.44 5.58
C LEU A 73 -5.54 -6.59 4.36
N THR A 74 -4.88 -7.20 3.38
CA THR A 74 -4.69 -6.65 2.05
C THR A 74 -5.37 -7.55 1.03
N GLU A 75 -6.24 -6.96 0.22
CA GLU A 75 -6.87 -7.61 -0.93
C GLU A 75 -6.44 -6.85 -2.18
N HIS A 76 -6.04 -7.60 -3.21
CA HIS A 76 -5.61 -7.06 -4.49
C HIS A 76 -6.25 -7.84 -5.62
N ARG A 77 -6.73 -7.14 -6.65
CA ARG A 77 -7.27 -7.73 -7.87
C ARG A 77 -6.70 -7.03 -9.09
N GLU A 78 -6.22 -7.82 -10.02
CA GLU A 78 -5.86 -7.36 -11.36
C GLU A 78 -6.99 -7.73 -12.32
N LEU A 79 -7.44 -6.76 -13.10
CA LEU A 79 -8.43 -6.95 -14.16
C LEU A 79 -7.79 -6.61 -15.50
N ARG A 80 -7.90 -7.52 -16.47
CA ARG A 80 -7.54 -7.28 -17.88
C ARG A 80 -8.76 -7.37 -18.76
N ALA A 81 -9.01 -6.30 -19.52
CA ALA A 81 -10.23 -6.13 -20.31
C ALA A 81 -11.51 -6.39 -19.49
N GLY A 82 -11.49 -5.97 -18.21
CA GLY A 82 -12.61 -6.14 -17.28
C GLY A 82 -12.74 -7.53 -16.63
N ASN A 83 -11.90 -8.50 -17.00
CA ASN A 83 -11.90 -9.84 -16.39
C ASN A 83 -10.83 -9.95 -15.32
N VAL A 84 -11.16 -10.52 -14.16
CA VAL A 84 -10.18 -10.78 -13.09
C VAL A 84 -9.16 -11.81 -13.59
N THR A 85 -7.90 -11.42 -13.64
CA THR A 85 -6.79 -12.29 -14.05
C THR A 85 -5.93 -12.72 -12.86
N ALA A 86 -5.88 -11.91 -11.81
CA ALA A 86 -5.22 -12.26 -10.57
C ALA A 86 -5.99 -11.72 -9.36
N GLU A 87 -5.94 -12.48 -8.27
CA GLU A 87 -6.49 -12.07 -6.98
C GLU A 87 -5.53 -12.53 -5.87
N ASN A 88 -5.17 -11.61 -4.99
CA ASN A 88 -4.30 -11.89 -3.85
C ASN A 88 -4.97 -11.43 -2.57
N LYS A 89 -4.86 -12.25 -1.52
CA LYS A 89 -5.38 -11.95 -0.18
C LYS A 89 -4.32 -12.25 0.86
N PHE A 90 -3.89 -11.23 1.59
CA PHE A 90 -2.89 -11.33 2.65
C PHE A 90 -3.51 -10.94 3.98
N THR A 91 -3.47 -11.84 4.96
CA THR A 91 -3.88 -11.56 6.33
C THR A 91 -2.66 -11.48 7.21
N TYR A 92 -2.54 -10.39 7.96
CA TYR A 92 -1.41 -10.13 8.85
C TYR A 92 -1.87 -10.21 10.29
N ALA A 93 -1.13 -10.97 11.11
CA ALA A 93 -1.42 -11.17 12.52
C ALA A 93 -0.11 -11.31 13.31
N ASN A 94 -0.22 -11.29 14.64
CA ASN A 94 0.89 -11.56 15.56
C ASN A 94 2.11 -10.63 15.32
N PHE A 95 1.87 -9.33 15.26
CA PHE A 95 2.96 -8.37 15.15
C PHE A 95 3.86 -8.43 16.39
N HIS A 96 5.15 -8.66 16.17
CA HIS A 96 6.18 -8.65 17.20
C HIS A 96 6.95 -7.33 17.13
N LYS A 97 6.86 -6.53 18.19
CA LYS A 97 7.70 -5.34 18.34
C LYS A 97 9.11 -5.77 18.73
N PHE A 98 10.07 -5.54 17.85
CA PHE A 98 11.48 -5.69 18.20
C PHE A 98 11.92 -4.54 19.11
N GLY A 99 12.63 -4.88 20.20
CA GLY A 99 13.31 -3.91 21.03
C GLY A 99 14.81 -3.95 20.76
N ALA A 100 15.44 -2.80 20.58
CA ALA A 100 16.89 -2.67 20.63
C ALA A 100 17.26 -2.08 21.99
N SER A 101 17.60 -2.91 22.97
CA SER A 101 18.33 -2.47 24.15
C SER A 101 19.82 -2.48 23.79
N SER A 102 20.35 -1.34 23.37
CA SER A 102 21.80 -1.17 23.28
C SER A 102 22.33 -0.69 24.63
N ASP A 103 22.85 -1.62 25.44
CA ASP A 103 23.64 -1.27 26.62
C ASP A 103 25.04 -0.82 26.16
N ILE A 104 25.18 0.47 25.83
CA ILE A 104 26.49 1.05 25.55
C ILE A 104 27.20 1.29 26.89
N LYS A 105 28.20 0.46 27.20
CA LYS A 105 29.13 0.70 28.31
C LYS A 105 30.38 1.39 27.78
N PHE A 106 30.70 2.56 28.34
CA PHE A 106 31.97 3.23 28.10
C PHE A 106 32.98 2.76 29.16
N GLU A 107 34.03 2.06 28.75
CA GLU A 107 35.20 1.84 29.60
C GLU A 107 36.09 3.08 29.53
N VAL A 108 36.36 3.67 30.69
CA VAL A 108 37.34 4.76 30.82
C VAL A 108 38.61 4.15 31.38
N GLU A 109 39.67 4.08 30.58
CA GLU A 109 41.01 3.71 31.05
C GLU A 109 41.51 4.77 32.05
N LYS A 110 42.09 4.30 33.17
CA LYS A 110 42.67 5.13 34.24
C LYS A 110 44.13 5.43 33.99
#